data_AF-A0A2W1MWW0-F1
#
_entry.id   AF-A0A2W1MWW0-F1
#
_cell.length_a   1.000
_cell.length_b   1.000
_cell.length_c   1.000
_cell.angle_alpha   90.00
_cell.angle_beta   90.00
_cell.angle_gamma   90.00
#
_symmetry.space_group_name_H-M   'P 1'
#
loop_
_entity.id
_entity.type
_entity.pdbx_description
1 polymer ?
#
loop_
_entity_poly.entity_id
_entity_poly.type
_entity_poly.pdbx_seq_one_letter_code
_entity_poly.pdbx_strand_id
1 'polypeptide(L)'
;MKNIVKVNKTLGWILVVGIAITQIIVTKVTFDMGRMAPFYAFLLAVIFLPFVVTAITSVLNRERSIKKIKIGIIIGLFFQVALPIILPLFFDKEFIYLSLIGIFLGIVMWTFRNKIEVQLLILNGIGASIWLFISLAGLLSS
;
A
#
# COMPACT_ATOMS: atom_id res chain seq x y z
N MET A 1 -14.02 -19.59 -1.20
CA MET A 1 -13.76 -18.37 -2.00
C MET A 1 -14.67 -17.20 -1.65
N LYS A 2 -16.01 -17.34 -1.55
CA LYS A 2 -16.93 -16.22 -1.23
C LYS A 2 -16.52 -15.40 0.02
N ASN A 3 -16.02 -16.05 1.07
CA ASN A 3 -15.55 -15.37 2.28
C ASN A 3 -14.31 -14.49 2.04
N ILE A 4 -13.33 -14.97 1.26
CA ILE A 4 -12.11 -14.19 0.93
C ILE A 4 -12.48 -12.95 0.11
N VAL A 5 -13.43 -13.07 -0.81
CA VAL A 5 -13.96 -11.93 -1.58
C VAL A 5 -14.54 -10.85 -0.66
N LYS A 6 -15.36 -11.26 0.31
CA LYS A 6 -15.98 -10.34 1.26
C LYS A 6 -14.92 -9.64 2.13
N VAL A 7 -13.93 -10.39 2.61
CA VAL A 7 -12.80 -9.85 3.37
C VAL A 7 -12.02 -8.84 2.53
N ASN A 8 -11.66 -9.18 1.30
CA ASN A 8 -10.95 -8.27 0.38
C ASN A 8 -11.72 -6.99 0.10
N LYS A 9 -13.05 -7.06 -0.08
CA LYS A 9 -13.88 -5.88 -0.30
C LYS A 9 -13.92 -4.99 0.94
N THR A 10 -14.05 -5.60 2.12
CA THR A 10 -14.11 -4.88 3.40
C THR A 10 -12.77 -4.20 3.71
N LEU A 11 -11.66 -4.94 3.61
CA LEU A 11 -10.32 -4.39 3.78
C LEU A 11 -10.00 -3.32 2.75
N GLY A 12 -10.39 -3.52 1.49
CA GLY A 12 -10.21 -2.51 0.45
C GLY A 12 -10.92 -1.19 0.78
N TRP A 13 -12.17 -1.23 1.26
CA TRP A 13 -12.87 -0.03 1.71
C TRP A 13 -12.22 0.63 2.92
N ILE A 14 -11.84 -0.17 3.92
CA ILE A 14 -11.14 0.33 5.11
C ILE A 14 -9.86 1.05 4.70
N LEU A 15 -9.08 0.47 3.77
CA LEU A 15 -7.85 1.08 3.27
C LEU A 15 -8.09 2.39 2.54
N VAL A 16 -9.06 2.42 1.62
CA VAL A 16 -9.36 3.63 0.85
C VAL A 16 -9.76 4.77 1.77
N VAL A 17 -10.68 4.51 2.70
CA VAL A 17 -11.18 5.52 3.64
C VAL A 17 -10.10 5.90 4.66
N GLY A 18 -9.44 4.90 5.25
CA GLY A 18 -8.41 5.10 6.27
C GLY A 18 -7.23 5.90 5.73
N ILE A 19 -6.69 5.54 4.57
CA ILE A 19 -5.57 6.27 3.95
C ILE A 19 -6.00 7.68 3.55
N ALA A 20 -7.20 7.88 3.02
CA ALA A 20 -7.69 9.22 2.68
C ALA A 20 -7.78 10.13 3.92
N ILE A 21 -8.33 9.62 5.02
CA ILE A 21 -8.40 10.36 6.29
C ILE A 21 -7.00 10.64 6.83
N THR A 22 -6.13 9.64 6.90
CA THR A 22 -4.74 9.80 7.35
C THR A 22 -4.01 10.84 6.51
N GLN A 23 -4.17 10.84 5.19
CA GLN A 23 -3.55 11.83 4.32
C GLN A 23 -4.04 13.25 4.56
N ILE A 24 -5.35 13.45 4.78
CA ILE A 24 -5.89 14.78 5.11
C ILE A 24 -5.29 15.29 6.42
N ILE A 25 -5.25 14.43 7.45
CA ILE A 25 -4.72 14.79 8.78
C ILE A 25 -3.23 15.08 8.68
N VAL A 26 -2.44 14.17 8.11
CA VAL A 26 -0.99 14.34 7.97
C VAL A 26 -0.69 15.60 7.18
N THR A 27 -1.37 15.83 6.05
CA THR A 27 -1.18 17.03 5.23
C THR A 27 -1.45 18.30 6.04
N LYS A 28 -2.54 18.36 6.79
CA LYS A 28 -2.86 19.52 7.63
C LYS A 28 -1.78 19.77 8.68
N VAL A 29 -1.41 18.73 9.44
CA VAL A 29 -0.37 18.83 10.48
C VAL A 29 0.98 19.21 9.88
N THR A 30 1.34 18.63 8.73
CA THR A 30 2.61 18.97 8.06
C THR A 30 2.63 20.42 7.60
N PHE A 31 1.56 20.96 7.02
CA PHE A 31 1.53 22.39 6.67
C PHE A 31 1.79 23.32 7.86
N ASP A 32 1.42 22.91 9.08
CA ASP A 32 1.70 23.65 10.31
C ASP A 32 3.16 23.50 10.81
N MET A 33 3.90 22.47 10.40
CA MET A 33 5.25 22.12 10.89
C MET A 33 6.42 22.71 10.07
N GLY A 34 6.17 23.39 8.94
CA GLY A 34 7.21 24.12 8.18
C GLY A 34 7.87 23.33 7.03
N ARG A 35 9.10 23.72 6.63
CA ARG A 35 9.64 23.51 5.26
C ARG A 35 9.80 22.06 4.78
N MET A 36 10.09 21.09 5.65
CA MET A 36 10.27 19.67 5.27
C MET A 36 8.94 18.89 5.19
N ALA A 37 7.87 19.49 5.68
CA ALA A 37 6.62 18.83 5.93
C ALA A 37 5.84 18.44 4.64
N PRO A 38 5.84 19.26 3.56
CA PRO A 38 5.27 18.85 2.28
C PRO A 38 5.95 17.62 1.67
N PHE A 39 7.26 17.46 1.91
CA PHE A 39 8.02 16.29 1.44
C PHE A 39 7.59 15.02 2.16
N TYR A 40 7.36 15.06 3.47
CA TYR A 40 6.86 13.91 4.22
C TYR A 40 5.44 13.50 3.82
N ALA A 41 4.53 14.47 3.61
CA ALA A 41 3.17 14.20 3.13
C ALA A 41 3.20 13.53 1.74
N PHE A 42 4.05 14.05 0.83
CA PHE A 42 4.25 13.47 -0.49
C PHE A 42 4.83 12.04 -0.42
N LEU A 43 5.86 11.82 0.39
CA LEU A 43 6.47 10.51 0.56
C LEU A 43 5.47 9.48 1.10
N LEU A 44 4.66 9.87 2.09
CA LEU A 44 3.60 9.03 2.65
C LEU A 44 2.55 8.70 1.59
N ALA A 45 2.21 9.65 0.71
CA ALA A 45 1.27 9.44 -0.38
C ALA A 45 1.81 8.44 -1.40
N VAL A 46 3.10 8.53 -1.75
CA VAL A 46 3.79 7.58 -2.63
C VAL A 46 3.81 6.17 -2.02
N ILE A 47 4.09 6.05 -0.71
CA ILE A 47 4.10 4.76 0.00
C ILE A 47 2.71 4.10 -0.03
N PHE A 48 1.64 4.88 0.15
CA PHE A 48 0.28 4.34 0.17
C PHE A 48 -0.34 4.10 -1.21
N LEU A 49 0.18 4.77 -2.26
CA LEU A 49 -0.31 4.68 -3.62
C LEU A 49 -0.56 3.25 -4.14
N PRO A 50 0.39 2.27 -4.02
CA PRO A 50 0.13 0.89 -4.42
C PRO A 50 -1.13 0.29 -3.80
N PHE A 51 -1.31 0.49 -2.49
CA PHE A 51 -2.40 -0.10 -1.74
C PHE A 51 -3.73 0.55 -2.08
N VAL A 52 -3.75 1.87 -2.26
CA VAL A 52 -4.95 2.60 -2.69
C VAL A 52 -5.36 2.17 -4.09
N VAL A 53 -4.41 2.10 -5.05
CA VAL A 53 -4.72 1.67 -6.42
C VAL A 53 -5.26 0.24 -6.44
N THR A 54 -4.63 -0.69 -5.73
CA THR A 54 -5.12 -2.07 -5.66
C THR A 54 -6.46 -2.18 -4.93
N ALA A 55 -6.67 -1.43 -3.84
CA ALA A 55 -7.93 -1.41 -3.12
C ALA A 55 -9.08 -0.84 -3.96
N ILE A 56 -8.88 0.31 -4.62
CA ILE A 56 -9.87 0.94 -5.51
C ILE A 56 -10.21 0.00 -6.68
N THR A 57 -9.19 -0.55 -7.36
CA THR A 57 -9.42 -1.44 -8.51
C THR A 57 -10.15 -2.72 -8.08
N SER A 58 -9.81 -3.29 -6.92
CA SER A 58 -10.49 -4.44 -6.33
C SER A 58 -11.94 -4.14 -5.96
N VAL A 59 -12.23 -2.98 -5.37
CA VAL A 59 -13.56 -2.59 -4.89
C VAL A 59 -14.48 -2.16 -6.04
N LEU A 60 -14.02 -1.26 -6.92
CA LEU A 60 -14.86 -0.66 -7.97
C LEU A 60 -15.05 -1.55 -9.20
N ASN A 61 -14.05 -2.38 -9.55
CA ASN A 61 -14.12 -3.21 -10.75
C ASN A 61 -14.50 -4.66 -10.47
N ARG A 62 -14.87 -4.96 -9.22
CA ARG A 62 -15.17 -6.31 -8.73
C ARG A 62 -16.18 -7.06 -9.59
N GLU A 63 -17.25 -6.37 -9.97
CA GLU A 63 -18.38 -6.93 -10.73
C GLU A 63 -18.24 -6.68 -12.23
N ARG A 64 -17.25 -5.86 -12.65
CA ARG A 64 -17.14 -5.37 -14.02
C ARG A 64 -16.02 -6.03 -14.83
N SER A 65 -14.85 -6.29 -14.23
CA SER A 65 -13.72 -6.86 -14.98
C SER A 65 -12.58 -7.40 -14.12
N ILE A 66 -12.34 -8.71 -14.20
CA ILE A 66 -11.17 -9.37 -13.61
C ILE A 66 -9.86 -8.83 -14.20
N LYS A 67 -9.84 -8.42 -15.48
CA LYS A 67 -8.65 -7.86 -16.14
C LYS A 67 -8.18 -6.57 -15.45
N LYS A 68 -9.12 -5.67 -15.09
CA LYS A 68 -8.79 -4.43 -14.38
C LYS A 68 -8.20 -4.69 -12.99
N ILE A 69 -8.71 -5.70 -12.28
CA ILE A 69 -8.16 -6.14 -10.98
C ILE A 69 -6.72 -6.63 -11.15
N LYS A 70 -6.44 -7.45 -12.17
CA LYS A 70 -5.07 -7.92 -12.46
C LYS A 70 -4.12 -6.76 -12.73
N ILE A 71 -4.53 -5.76 -13.52
CA ILE A 71 -3.73 -4.56 -13.78
C ILE A 71 -3.45 -3.82 -12.46
N GLY A 72 -4.46 -3.63 -11.61
CA GLY A 72 -4.28 -2.99 -10.30
C GLY A 72 -3.31 -3.74 -9.38
N ILE A 73 -3.31 -5.07 -9.41
CA ILE A 73 -2.34 -5.90 -8.68
C ILE A 73 -0.93 -5.72 -9.26
N ILE A 74 -0.77 -5.71 -10.59
CA ILE A 74 0.53 -5.52 -11.23
C ILE A 74 1.11 -4.16 -10.88
N ILE A 75 0.30 -3.09 -10.93
CA ILE A 75 0.72 -1.74 -10.54
C ILE A 75 1.11 -1.72 -9.05
N GLY A 76 0.28 -2.28 -8.16
CA GLY A 76 0.58 -2.36 -6.74
C GLY A 76 1.89 -3.10 -6.46
N LEU A 77 2.11 -4.22 -7.13
CA LEU A 77 3.35 -5.01 -7.05
C LEU A 77 4.57 -4.24 -7.56
N PHE A 78 4.42 -3.51 -8.66
CA PHE A 78 5.50 -2.69 -9.19
C PHE A 78 5.98 -1.70 -8.13
N PHE A 79 5.08 -0.95 -7.51
CA PHE A 79 5.47 -0.02 -6.45
C PHE A 79 5.99 -0.73 -5.19
N GLN A 80 5.40 -1.86 -4.80
CA GLN A 80 5.82 -2.57 -3.59
C GLN A 80 7.18 -3.28 -3.73
N VAL A 81 7.59 -3.62 -4.96
CA VAL A 81 8.84 -4.35 -5.20
C VAL A 81 9.90 -3.44 -5.82
N ALA A 82 9.57 -2.68 -6.86
CA ALA A 82 10.54 -1.83 -7.54
C ALA A 82 10.96 -0.66 -6.67
N LEU A 83 10.04 -0.01 -5.93
CA LEU A 83 10.40 1.14 -5.10
C LEU A 83 11.43 0.76 -4.02
N PRO A 84 11.23 -0.29 -3.20
CA PRO A 84 12.25 -0.69 -2.23
C PRO A 84 13.58 -1.09 -2.86
N ILE A 85 13.57 -1.76 -4.03
CA ILE A 85 14.81 -2.15 -4.72
C ILE A 85 15.60 -0.92 -5.20
N ILE A 86 14.90 0.13 -5.63
CA ILE A 86 15.50 1.34 -6.18
C ILE A 86 15.98 2.29 -5.08
N LEU A 87 15.32 2.31 -3.90
CA LEU A 87 15.64 3.23 -2.81
C LEU A 87 17.14 3.25 -2.41
N PRO A 88 17.86 2.12 -2.23
CA PRO A 88 19.28 2.14 -1.87
C PRO A 88 20.20 2.77 -2.92
N LEU A 89 19.74 2.97 -4.16
CA LEU A 89 20.53 3.66 -5.19
C LEU A 89 20.55 5.18 -4.97
N PHE A 90 19.54 5.71 -4.29
CA PHE A 90 19.35 7.14 -4.07
C PHE A 90 19.54 7.56 -2.60
N PHE A 91 19.44 6.61 -1.67
CA PHE A 91 19.50 6.83 -0.23
C PHE A 91 20.60 5.97 0.41
N ASP A 92 20.60 5.87 1.74
CA ASP A 92 21.62 5.13 2.48
C ASP A 92 21.63 3.63 2.19
N LYS A 93 22.79 3.01 2.39
CA LYS A 93 23.00 1.57 2.18
C LYS A 93 22.13 0.72 3.13
N GLU A 94 21.69 1.27 4.26
CA GLU A 94 20.80 0.61 5.21
C GLU A 94 19.42 0.29 4.60
N PHE A 95 19.03 0.98 3.53
CA PHE A 95 17.80 0.66 2.80
C PHE A 95 17.86 -0.70 2.08
N ILE A 96 19.02 -1.37 2.03
CA ILE A 96 19.15 -2.70 1.42
C ILE A 96 18.24 -3.74 2.09
N TYR A 97 17.95 -3.58 3.38
CA TYR A 97 17.00 -4.44 4.08
C TYR A 97 15.57 -4.30 3.54
N LEU A 98 15.17 -3.09 3.11
CA LEU A 98 13.89 -2.87 2.44
C LEU A 98 13.85 -3.53 1.05
N SER A 99 14.98 -3.54 0.33
CA SER A 99 15.08 -4.28 -0.94
C SER A 99 14.88 -5.78 -0.76
N LEU A 100 15.45 -6.36 0.29
CA LEU A 100 15.25 -7.79 0.62
C LEU A 100 13.79 -8.09 0.92
N ILE A 101 13.11 -7.21 1.67
CA ILE A 101 11.66 -7.33 1.93
C ILE A 101 10.86 -7.23 0.63
N GLY A 102 11.20 -6.28 -0.25
CA GLY A 102 10.56 -6.12 -1.56
C GLY A 102 10.70 -7.37 -2.42
N ILE A 103 11.90 -7.95 -2.49
CA ILE A 103 12.16 -9.20 -3.22
C ILE A 103 11.36 -10.36 -2.63
N PHE A 104 11.37 -10.52 -1.30
CA PHE A 104 10.61 -11.57 -0.63
C PHE A 104 9.12 -11.47 -0.94
N LEU A 105 8.54 -10.26 -0.88
CA LEU A 105 7.15 -10.01 -1.23
C LEU A 105 6.87 -10.32 -2.70
N GLY A 106 7.79 -9.97 -3.60
CA GLY A 106 7.72 -10.34 -5.02
C GLY A 106 7.66 -11.86 -5.23
N ILE A 107 8.50 -12.62 -4.53
CA ILE A 107 8.51 -14.09 -4.58
C ILE A 107 7.20 -14.67 -4.06
N VAL A 108 6.71 -14.20 -2.90
CA VAL A 108 5.44 -14.64 -2.33
C VAL A 108 4.30 -14.41 -3.33
N MET A 109 4.24 -13.21 -3.92
CA MET A 109 3.19 -12.85 -4.87
C MET A 109 3.28 -13.63 -6.18
N TRP A 110 4.49 -14.02 -6.60
CA TRP A 110 4.72 -14.90 -7.74
C TRP A 110 4.19 -16.32 -7.48
N THR A 111 4.43 -16.88 -6.29
CA THR A 111 3.90 -18.19 -5.88
C THR A 111 2.37 -18.23 -5.98
N PHE A 112 1.70 -17.11 -5.72
CA PHE A 112 0.24 -16.99 -5.81
C PHE A 112 -0.27 -16.34 -7.12
N ARG A 113 0.53 -16.29 -8.20
CA ARG A 113 0.19 -15.58 -9.46
C ARG A 113 -1.14 -15.96 -10.11
N ASN A 114 -1.62 -17.17 -9.89
CA ASN A 114 -2.89 -17.67 -10.44
C ASN A 114 -4.08 -17.45 -9.48
N LYS A 115 -3.83 -17.01 -8.24
CA LYS A 115 -4.83 -16.87 -7.17
C LYS A 115 -5.04 -15.39 -6.83
N ILE A 116 -5.77 -14.69 -7.70
CA ILE A 116 -6.04 -13.23 -7.60
C ILE A 116 -6.56 -12.84 -6.21
N GLU A 117 -7.48 -13.62 -5.63
CA GLU A 117 -8.03 -13.32 -4.31
C GLU A 117 -7.00 -13.38 -3.19
N VAL A 118 -6.04 -14.30 -3.30
CA VAL A 118 -4.95 -14.43 -2.33
C VAL A 118 -3.98 -13.28 -2.50
N GLN A 119 -3.66 -12.90 -3.74
CA GLN A 119 -2.83 -11.73 -4.03
C GLN A 119 -3.44 -10.43 -3.49
N LEU A 120 -4.75 -10.23 -3.67
CA LEU A 120 -5.47 -9.10 -3.09
C LEU A 120 -5.45 -9.12 -1.57
N LEU A 121 -5.61 -10.30 -0.96
CA LEU A 121 -5.61 -10.42 0.49
C LEU A 121 -4.24 -10.07 1.07
N ILE A 122 -3.16 -10.51 0.43
CA ILE A 122 -1.79 -10.17 0.81
C ILE A 122 -1.57 -8.65 0.67
N LEU A 123 -1.92 -8.06 -0.47
CA LEU A 123 -1.74 -6.63 -0.71
C LEU A 123 -2.55 -5.77 0.26
N ASN A 124 -3.83 -6.08 0.45
CA ASN A 124 -4.68 -5.37 1.39
C ASN A 124 -4.22 -5.60 2.84
N GLY A 125 -3.79 -6.80 3.19
CA GLY A 125 -3.27 -7.10 4.53
C GLY A 125 -2.03 -6.29 4.85
N ILE A 126 -1.06 -6.25 3.94
CA ILE A 126 0.18 -5.46 4.12
C ILE A 126 -0.15 -3.97 4.19
N GLY A 127 -0.97 -3.47 3.27
CA GLY A 127 -1.40 -2.07 3.30
C GLY A 127 -2.08 -1.71 4.62
N ALA A 128 -2.93 -2.60 5.15
CA ALA A 128 -3.67 -2.35 6.37
C ALA A 128 -2.75 -2.35 7.59
N SER A 129 -1.78 -3.28 7.64
CA SER A 129 -0.76 -3.31 8.67
C SER A 129 0.09 -2.03 8.64
N ILE A 130 0.60 -1.61 7.48
CA ILE A 130 1.39 -0.38 7.35
C ILE A 130 0.58 0.84 7.79
N TRP A 131 -0.68 0.94 7.34
CA TRP A 131 -1.58 2.02 7.75
C TRP A 131 -1.81 2.03 9.27
N LEU A 132 -2.05 0.88 9.88
CA LEU A 132 -2.24 0.75 11.33
C LEU A 132 -0.98 1.16 12.10
N PHE A 133 0.20 0.70 11.67
CA PHE A 133 1.48 1.07 12.30
C PHE A 133 1.74 2.57 12.24
N ILE A 134 1.55 3.20 11.07
CA ILE A 134 1.73 4.65 10.92
C ILE A 134 0.72 5.42 11.78
N SER A 135 -0.54 4.98 11.79
CA SER A 135 -1.59 5.63 12.59
C SER A 135 -1.31 5.53 14.09
N LEU A 136 -0.86 4.35 14.57
CA LEU A 136 -0.47 4.14 15.96
C LEU A 136 0.78 4.94 16.34
N ALA A 137 1.80 4.96 15.46
CA ALA A 137 3.00 5.76 15.70
C ALA A 137 2.66 7.24 15.85
N GLY A 138 1.76 7.76 15.01
CA GLY A 138 1.23 9.12 15.14
C GLY A 138 0.57 9.36 16.51
N LEU A 139 -0.34 8.47 16.92
CA LEU A 139 -1.04 8.57 18.22
C LEU A 139 -0.11 8.46 19.44
N LEU A 140 0.98 7.70 19.35
CA LEU A 140 1.94 7.54 20.45
C LEU A 140 2.97 8.68 20.50
N SER A 141 3.11 9.44 19.42
CA SER A 141 4.03 10.59 19.33
C SER A 141 3.41 11.91 19.78
N SER A 142 2.10 11.94 20.04
CA SER A 142 1.33 13.09 20.55
C SER A 142 1.12 13.00 22.05
#